data_AF-A0A8B2Z0A5-F1
#
_entry.id   AF-A0A8B2Z0A5-F1
#
_cell.length_a   1.000
_cell.length_b   1.000
_cell.length_c   1.000
_cell.angle_alpha   90.00
_cell.angle_beta   90.00
_cell.angle_gamma   90.00
#
_symmetry.space_group_name_H-M   'P 1'
#
loop_
_entity.id
_entity.type
_entity.pdbx_description
1 polymer ?
#
loop_
_entity_poly.entity_id
_entity_poly.type
_entity_poly.pdbx_seq_one_letter_code
_entity_poly.pdbx_strand_id
1 'polypeptide(L)' 'MYGKIIKQIRKSKNMTLKEVAGEALSISQLSRFENEKSVIPVDLFYEVLDNLNSTTEEFNYIKNEKQPNKILELLKK' A
#
# COMPACT_ATOMS: atom_id res chain seq x y z
N MET A 1 0.57 -8.66 2.44
CA MET A 1 1.82 -8.04 2.00
C MET A 1 1.63 -6.60 1.54
N TYR A 2 0.69 -6.33 0.61
CA TYR A 2 0.50 -4.97 0.04
C TYR A 2 -0.40 -4.06 0.88
N GLY A 3 -1.48 -4.58 1.46
CA GLY A 3 -2.35 -3.78 2.34
C GLY A 3 -1.62 -3.17 3.53
N LYS A 4 -0.66 -3.88 4.14
CA LYS A 4 0.19 -3.34 5.21
C LYS A 4 1.07 -2.17 4.77
N ILE A 5 1.50 -2.14 3.51
CA ILE A 5 2.32 -1.05 2.95
C ILE A 5 1.42 0.16 2.69
N ILE A 6 0.26 -0.04 2.07
CA ILE A 6 -0.79 0.99 1.91
C ILE A 6 -1.14 1.62 3.26
N LYS A 7 -1.34 0.80 4.31
CA LYS A 7 -1.59 1.28 5.68
C LYS A 7 -0.47 2.18 6.20
N GLN A 8 0.78 1.86 5.90
CA GLN A 8 1.94 2.64 6.33
C GLN A 8 1.98 3.99 5.60
N ILE A 9 1.85 4.00 4.27
CA ILE A 9 1.79 5.23 3.46
C ILE A 9 0.64 6.12 3.94
N ARG A 10 -0.55 5.55 4.16
CA ARG A 10 -1.70 6.29 4.66
C ARG A 10 -1.42 6.96 5.99
N LYS A 11 -0.82 6.22 6.93
CA LYS A 11 -0.53 6.72 8.27
C LYS A 11 0.62 7.72 8.28
N SER A 12 1.65 7.58 7.44
CA SER A 12 2.71 8.57 7.32
C SER A 12 2.21 9.91 6.76
N LYS A 13 1.20 9.86 5.88
CA LYS A 13 0.52 11.04 5.32
C LYS A 13 -0.62 11.59 6.20
N ASN A 14 -0.84 11.03 7.40
CA ASN A 14 -1.93 11.39 8.33
C ASN A 14 -3.34 11.30 7.74
N MET A 15 -3.55 10.43 6.74
CA MET A 15 -4.84 10.31 6.06
C MET A 15 -5.77 9.31 6.77
N THR A 16 -7.05 9.63 6.78
CA THR A 16 -8.11 8.77 7.28
C THR A 16 -8.43 7.65 6.28
N LEU A 17 -9.07 6.58 6.77
CA LEU A 17 -9.58 5.54 5.87
C LEU A 17 -10.64 6.09 4.90
N LYS A 18 -11.42 7.09 5.32
CA LYS A 18 -12.47 7.68 4.49
C LYS A 18 -11.89 8.42 3.28
N GLU A 19 -10.86 9.22 3.50
CA GLU A 19 -10.17 9.96 2.43
C GLU A 19 -9.56 9.00 1.41
N VAL A 20 -8.92 7.92 1.87
CA VAL A 20 -8.24 6.98 0.98
C VAL A 20 -9.19 6.01 0.27
N ALA A 21 -10.28 5.63 0.95
CA ALA A 21 -11.29 4.77 0.34
C ALA A 21 -12.02 5.50 -0.80
N GLY A 22 -12.21 6.82 -0.67
CA GLY A 22 -12.86 7.65 -1.68
C GLY A 22 -14.22 7.08 -2.08
N GLU A 23 -14.51 7.11 -3.38
CA GLU A 23 -15.68 6.46 -3.97
C GLU A 23 -15.37 5.04 -4.47
N ALA A 24 -14.08 4.69 -4.57
CA ALA A 24 -13.62 3.42 -5.13
C ALA A 24 -13.90 2.22 -4.20
N LEU A 25 -13.88 2.45 -2.89
CA LEU A 25 -14.01 1.41 -1.87
C LEU A 25 -14.89 1.88 -0.72
N SER A 26 -15.54 0.93 -0.04
CA SER A 26 -16.04 1.21 1.31
C SER A 26 -14.88 1.29 2.32
N ILE A 27 -15.07 2.07 3.39
CA ILE A 27 -14.11 2.19 4.51
C ILE A 27 -13.76 0.80 5.09
N SER A 28 -14.74 -0.10 5.18
CA SER A 28 -14.55 -1.45 5.72
C SER A 28 -13.74 -2.34 4.78
N GLN A 29 -13.93 -2.22 3.46
CA GLN A 29 -13.11 -2.94 2.47
C GLN A 29 -11.65 -2.48 2.53
N LEU A 30 -11.39 -1.16 2.56
CA LEU A 30 -10.03 -0.64 2.71
C LEU A 30 -9.40 -1.10 4.03
N SER A 31 -10.13 -1.02 5.14
CA SER A 31 -9.65 -1.49 6.45
C SER A 31 -9.30 -2.98 6.42
N ARG A 32 -10.16 -3.84 5.86
CA ARG A 32 -9.87 -5.26 5.73
C ARG A 32 -8.65 -5.53 4.87
N PHE A 33 -8.51 -4.82 3.75
CA PHE A 33 -7.34 -4.92 2.88
C PHE A 33 -6.05 -4.53 3.62
N GLU A 34 -6.05 -3.37 4.29
CA GLU A 34 -4.92 -2.88 5.07
C GLU A 34 -4.49 -3.81 6.21
N ASN A 35 -5.43 -4.58 6.76
CA ASN A 35 -5.20 -5.55 7.83
C ASN A 35 -5.07 -7.00 7.33
N GLU A 36 -4.85 -7.19 6.02
CA GLU A 36 -4.63 -8.50 5.39
C GLU A 36 -5.79 -9.49 5.58
N LYS A 37 -7.02 -8.97 5.68
CA LYS A 37 -8.27 -9.74 5.80
C LYS A 37 -9.05 -9.83 4.47
N SER A 38 -8.55 -9.17 3.42
CA SER A 38 -9.09 -9.26 2.06
C SER A 38 -8.01 -8.88 1.05
N VAL A 39 -8.29 -9.21 -0.22
CA VAL A 39 -7.59 -8.67 -1.39
C VAL A 39 -8.52 -7.68 -2.09
N ILE A 40 -7.96 -6.82 -2.92
CA ILE A 40 -8.70 -5.93 -3.81
C ILE A 40 -8.24 -6.15 -5.26
N PRO A 41 -9.12 -5.94 -6.25
CA PRO A 41 -8.73 -5.83 -7.67
C PRO A 41 -7.60 -4.83 -7.88
N VAL A 42 -6.82 -5.05 -8.94
CA VAL A 42 -5.67 -4.18 -9.27
C VAL A 42 -6.08 -2.75 -9.62
N ASP A 43 -7.23 -2.57 -10.28
CA ASP A 43 -7.72 -1.23 -10.61
C ASP A 43 -8.03 -0.43 -9.34
N LEU A 44 -8.69 -1.05 -8.35
CA LEU A 44 -8.94 -0.42 -7.05
C LEU A 44 -7.66 -0.18 -6.24
N PHE A 45 -6.60 -0.93 -6.50
CA PHE A 45 -5.31 -0.68 -5.88
C PHE A 45 -4.69 0.63 -6.41
N TYR A 46 -4.80 0.90 -7.71
CA TYR A 46 -4.32 2.16 -8.28
C TYR A 46 -5.18 3.35 -7.83
N GLU A 47 -6.51 3.20 -7.75
CA GLU A 47 -7.39 4.22 -7.15
C GLU A 47 -6.99 4.56 -5.70
N VAL A 48 -6.62 3.55 -4.91
CA VAL A 48 -6.11 3.77 -3.55
C VAL A 48 -4.78 4.53 -3.53
N LEU A 49 -3.88 4.26 -4.48
CA LEU A 49 -2.62 5.00 -4.60
C LEU A 49 -2.85 6.46 -5.00
N ASP A 50 -3.76 6.70 -5.93
CA ASP A 50 -4.14 8.04 -6.37
C ASP A 50 -4.75 8.82 -5.20
N ASN A 51 -5.70 8.23 -4.46
CA ASN A 51 -6.28 8.84 -3.26
C ASN A 51 -5.25 9.08 -2.14
N LEU A 52 -4.14 8.32 -2.12
CA LEU A 52 -3.02 8.52 -1.20
C LEU A 52 -2.03 9.59 -1.65
N ASN A 53 -2.24 10.19 -2.84
CA ASN A 53 -1.23 11.01 -3.53
C ASN A 53 0.12 10.30 -3.54
N SER A 54 0.12 9.00 -3.87
CA SER A 54 1.27 8.11 -3.81
C SER A 54 1.52 7.50 -5.17
N THR A 55 2.79 7.28 -5.52
CA THR A 55 3.13 6.59 -6.76
C THR A 55 3.46 5.11 -6.51
N THR A 56 3.49 4.33 -7.59
CA THR A 56 3.92 2.93 -7.55
C THR A 56 5.39 2.80 -7.13
N GLU A 57 6.22 3.79 -7.46
CA GLU A 57 7.62 3.88 -7.04
C GLU A 57 7.74 4.07 -5.53
N GLU A 58 6.97 4.98 -4.93
CA GLU A 58 6.93 5.16 -3.46
C GLU A 58 6.50 3.86 -2.77
N PHE A 59 5.45 3.22 -3.29
CA PHE A 59 5.00 1.93 -2.79
C PHE A 59 6.10 0.85 -2.85
N ASN A 60 6.78 0.73 -3.99
CA ASN A 60 7.84 -0.25 -4.19
C ASN A 60 9.09 0.05 -3.35
N TYR A 61 9.42 1.32 -3.15
CA TYR A 61 10.50 1.73 -2.26
C TYR A 61 10.27 1.20 -0.84
N ILE A 62 9.10 1.48 -0.26
CA ILE A 62 8.73 1.04 1.10
C ILE A 62 8.62 -0.49 1.17
N LYS A 63 8.13 -1.13 0.10
CA LYS A 63 8.11 -2.59 -0.02
C LYS A 63 9.52 -3.19 0.06
N ASN A 64 10.46 -2.61 -0.67
CA ASN A 64 11.84 -3.09 -0.79
C ASN A 64 12.66 -2.80 0.47
N GLU A 65 12.40 -1.71 1.19
CA GLU A 65 13.00 -1.48 2.52
C GLU A 65 12.62 -2.60 3.52
N LYS A 66 11.39 -3.14 3.41
CA LYS A 66 10.90 -4.26 4.24
C LYS A 66 11.41 -5.63 3.76
N GLN A 67 11.89 -5.72 2.52
CA GLN A 67 12.41 -6.94 1.91
C GLN A 67 13.66 -6.59 1.12
N PRO A 68 14.83 -6.44 1.78
CA PRO A 68 16.08 -6.14 1.08
C PRO A 68 16.24 -7.14 -0.05
N ASN A 69 16.46 -6.61 -1.26
CA ASN A 69 16.49 -7.41 -2.46
C ASN A 69 17.53 -8.51 -2.29
N LYS A 70 17.05 -9.76 -2.26
CA LYS A 70 17.88 -10.93 -1.98
C LYS A 70 18.99 -11.10 -3.01
N ILE A 71 18.80 -10.62 -4.25
CA ILE A 71 19.85 -10.58 -5.27
C ILE A 71 20.95 -9.59 -4.89
N LEU A 72 20.60 -8.39 -4.42
CA LEU A 72 21.59 -7.42 -3.94
C LEU A 72 22.35 -7.92 -2.70
N GLU A 73 21.73 -8.73 -1.85
CA GLU A 73 22.40 -9.40 -0.73
C GLU A 73 23.38 -10.49 -1.22
N LEU A 74 23.01 -11.24 -2.26
CA LEU A 74 23.86 -12.26 -2.88
C LEU A 74 25.06 -11.66 -3.64
N LEU A 75 24.92 -10.46 -4.19
CA LEU A 75 25.99 -9.73 -4.90
C LEU A 75 27.00 -9.03 -3.97
N LYS A 76 26.73 -8.97 -2.67
CA LYS A 76 27.63 -8.41 -1.65
C LYS A 76 28.60 -9.45 -1.06
N LYS A 77 28.61 -10.66 -1.59
CA LYS A 77 29.60 -11.72 -1.30
C LYS A 77 30.65 -11.78 -2.40
#